data_AF-A0A832GMG9-F1
#
_entry.id   AF-A0A832GMG9-F1
#
_cell.length_a   1.000
_cell.length_b   1.000
_cell.length_c   1.000
_cell.angle_alpha   90.00
_cell.angle_beta   90.00
_cell.angle_gamma   90.00
#
_symmetry.space_group_name_H-M   'P 1'
#
loop_
_entity.id
_entity.type
_entity.pdbx_description
1 polymer ?
#
loop_
_entity_poly.entity_id
_entity_poly.type
_entity_poly.pdbx_seq_one_letter_code
_entity_poly.pdbx_strand_id
1 'polypeptide(L)' 'MHTSREWASNATIDGLFDVATKHGAIGGKALGAGGGGCLLFYSRPDEEHVLRSALEACGAHIIDFNFDWQGLLTWQA' A
#
# COMPACT_ATOMS: atom_id res chain seq x y z
N MET A 1 -14.66 7.32 17.87
CA MET A 1 -15.67 6.72 16.97
C MET A 1 -15.00 5.57 16.22
N HIS A 2 -15.37 4.35 16.58
CA HIS A 2 -14.81 3.11 16.05
C HIS A 2 -15.89 2.54 15.10
N THR A 3 -15.75 2.79 13.79
CA THR A 3 -16.63 2.23 12.78
C THR A 3 -15.86 1.15 12.02
N SER A 4 -16.08 -0.11 12.41
CA SER A 4 -16.01 -1.32 11.59
C SER A 4 -14.95 -1.38 10.46
N ARG A 5 -13.71 -1.75 10.81
CA ARG A 5 -12.64 -2.18 9.87
C ARG A 5 -12.32 -3.68 9.96
N GLU A 6 -13.21 -4.45 10.59
CA GLU A 6 -12.90 -5.78 11.13
C GLU A 6 -12.68 -6.84 10.05
N TRP A 7 -13.27 -6.66 8.86
CA TRP A 7 -13.18 -7.63 7.77
C TRP A 7 -12.02 -7.36 6.79
N ALA A 8 -11.48 -6.14 6.78
CA ALA A 8 -10.48 -5.71 5.79
C ALA A 8 -9.06 -5.64 6.34
N SER A 9 -8.90 -5.52 7.66
CA SER A 9 -7.60 -5.36 8.34
C SER A 9 -7.30 -6.56 9.25
N ASN A 10 -6.02 -6.89 9.37
CA ASN A 10 -5.50 -7.86 10.33
C ASN A 10 -4.26 -7.26 11.02
N ALA A 11 -3.74 -7.93 12.06
CA ALA A 11 -2.61 -7.42 12.84
C ALA A 11 -1.37 -7.05 11.99
N THR A 12 -1.11 -7.78 10.90
CA THR A 12 -0.02 -7.47 9.97
C THR A 12 -0.30 -6.19 9.20
N ILE A 13 -1.50 -6.06 8.62
CA ILE A 13 -1.91 -4.86 7.87
C ILE A 13 -1.90 -3.63 8.79
N ASP A 14 -2.49 -3.75 9.98
CA ASP A 14 -2.53 -2.67 10.97
C ASP A 14 -1.11 -2.24 11.37
N GLY A 15 -0.21 -3.20 11.61
CA GLY A 15 1.20 -2.91 11.90
C GLY A 15 1.92 -2.17 10.76
N LEU A 16 1.66 -2.55 9.50
CA LEU A 16 2.22 -1.83 8.34
C LEU A 16 1.65 -0.41 8.20
N PHE A 17 0.36 -0.21 8.49
CA PHE A 17 -0.24 1.14 8.52
C PHE A 17 0.37 2.01 9.61
N ASP A 18 0.65 1.45 10.79
CA ASP A 18 1.31 2.16 11.89
C ASP A 18 2.74 2.55 11.51
N VAL A 19 3.51 1.64 10.92
CA VAL A 19 4.86 1.92 10.41
C VAL A 19 4.81 3.00 9.35
N ALA A 20 3.91 2.88 8.38
CA ALA A 20 3.79 3.84 7.29
C ALA A 20 3.47 5.26 7.80
N THR A 21 2.50 5.37 8.72
CA THR A 21 2.09 6.65 9.30
C THR A 21 3.22 7.33 10.06
N LYS A 22 4.04 6.55 10.78
CA LYS A 22 5.22 7.06 11.51
C LYS A 22 6.35 7.52 10.59
N HIS A 23 6.39 7.04 9.35
CA HIS A 23 7.45 7.30 8.37
C HIS A 23 6.99 8.13 7.17
N GLY A 24 6.00 9.01 7.37
CA GLY A 24 5.65 10.05 6.39
C GLY A 24 4.51 9.70 5.43
N ALA A 25 3.80 8.59 5.63
CA ALA A 25 2.56 8.35 4.90
C ALA A 25 1.48 9.37 5.33
N ILE A 26 0.94 10.10 4.35
CA ILE A 26 -0.24 10.96 4.48
C ILE A 26 -1.51 10.11 4.62
N GLY A 27 -1.53 8.97 3.95
CA GLY A 27 -2.62 8.01 4.03
C GLY A 27 -2.30 6.72 3.30
N GLY A 28 -3.22 5.76 3.38
CA GLY A 28 -3.08 4.51 2.65
C GLY A 28 -4.38 3.74 2.57
N LYS A 29 -4.38 2.70 1.74
CA LYS A 29 -5.53 1.86 1.48
C LYS A 29 -5.08 0.41 1.24
N ALA A 30 -5.76 -0.53 1.88
CA ALA A 30 -5.69 -1.93 1.50
C ALA A 30 -6.42 -2.12 0.17
N LEU A 31 -5.74 -2.74 -0.80
CA LEU A 31 -6.27 -2.97 -2.14
C LEU A 31 -6.98 -4.33 -2.20
N GLY A 32 -8.03 -4.43 -3.02
CA GLY A 32 -8.84 -5.65 -3.15
C GLY A 32 -9.87 -5.81 -2.03
N ALA A 33 -10.20 -7.07 -1.71
CA ALA A 33 -11.20 -7.41 -0.69
C ALA A 33 -10.66 -7.27 0.75
N GLY A 34 -9.40 -6.89 0.96
CA GLY A 34 -8.78 -6.83 2.30
C GLY A 34 -8.33 -8.19 2.83
N GLY A 35 -7.79 -8.20 4.06
CA GLY A 35 -7.26 -9.40 4.71
C GLY A 35 -5.87 -9.86 4.23
N GLY A 36 -5.34 -9.27 3.15
CA GLY A 36 -3.99 -9.51 2.62
C GLY A 36 -3.77 -8.82 1.26
N GLY A 37 -2.68 -9.17 0.58
CA GLY A 37 -2.37 -8.66 -0.76
C GLY A 37 -1.57 -7.35 -0.75
N CYS A 38 -2.00 -6.38 -1.56
CA CYS A 38 -1.27 -5.13 -1.76
C CYS A 38 -1.83 -4.00 -0.89
N LEU A 39 -0.94 -3.18 -0.34
CA LEU A 39 -1.27 -1.91 0.29
C LEU A 39 -0.76 -0.78 -0.60
N LEU A 40 -1.55 0.28 -0.74
CA LEU A 40 -1.13 1.53 -1.36
C LEU A 40 -0.96 2.58 -0.28
N PHE A 41 0.19 3.21 -0.22
CA PHE A 41 0.44 4.37 0.64
C PHE A 41 0.76 5.59 -0.20
N TYR A 42 0.37 6.76 0.31
CA TYR A 42 0.64 8.05 -0.29
C TYR A 42 1.47 8.88 0.69
N SER A 43 2.62 9.39 0.26
CA SER A 43 3.53 10.21 1.05
C SER A 43 3.66 11.60 0.45
N ARG A 44 4.36 12.49 1.15
CA ARG A 44 4.75 13.80 0.58
C ARG A 44 5.76 13.60 -0.56
N PRO A 45 5.87 14.59 -1.47
CA PRO A 45 6.94 14.62 -2.46
C PRO A 45 8.30 14.39 -1.81
N ASP A 46 9.18 13.66 -2.49
CA ASP A 46 10.55 13.35 -2.08
C ASP A 46 10.69 12.54 -0.78
N GLU A 47 9.60 12.06 -0.17
CA GLU A 47 9.63 11.25 1.07
C GLU A 47 9.32 9.76 0.84
N GLU A 48 8.98 9.36 -0.39
CA GLU A 48 8.62 7.95 -0.72
C GLU A 48 9.74 6.97 -0.37
N HIS A 49 11.01 7.34 -0.59
CA HIS A 49 12.16 6.50 -0.29
C HIS A 49 12.29 6.15 1.20
N VAL A 50 11.93 7.06 2.11
CA VAL A 50 11.94 6.82 3.55
C VAL A 50 10.87 5.79 3.92
N LEU A 51 9.67 5.98 3.37
CA LEU A 51 8.54 5.09 3.58
C LEU A 51 8.83 3.68 3.02
N ARG A 52 9.40 3.61 1.81
CA ARG A 52 9.85 2.38 1.16
C ARG A 52 10.80 1.60 2.08
N SER A 53 11.88 2.23 2.54
CA SER A 53 12.87 1.56 3.39
C SER A 53 12.27 1.08 4.71
N ALA A 54 11.38 1.84 5.33
CA ALA A 54 10.72 1.45 6.58
C ALA A 54 9.80 0.24 6.38
N LEU A 55 9.04 0.19 5.29
CA LEU A 55 8.15 -0.94 4.97
C LEU A 55 8.94 -2.20 4.59
N GLU A 56 10.02 -2.06 3.81
CA GLU A 56 10.92 -3.18 3.49
C GLU A 56 11.56 -3.79 4.73
N ALA A 57 11.99 -2.95 5.69
CA ALA A 57 12.54 -3.42 6.96
C ALA A 57 11.51 -4.22 7.80
N CYS A 58 10.22 -3.99 7.57
CA CYS A 58 9.13 -4.77 8.18
C CYS A 58 8.72 -6.01 7.35
N GLY A 59 9.47 -6.34 6.30
CA GLY A 59 9.24 -7.50 5.46
C GLY A 59 8.21 -7.30 4.35
N ALA A 60 7.77 -6.05 4.10
CA ALA A 60 6.94 -5.76 2.93
C ALA A 60 7.76 -5.84 1.64
N HIS A 61 7.17 -6.37 0.59
CA HIS A 61 7.74 -6.30 -0.76
C HIS A 61 7.24 -5.06 -1.47
N ILE A 62 8.15 -4.25 -2.00
CA ILE A 62 7.80 -2.99 -2.66
C ILE A 62 7.66 -3.22 -4.15
N ILE A 63 6.53 -2.77 -4.69
CA ILE A 63 6.19 -2.85 -6.09
C ILE A 63 6.31 -1.43 -6.65
N ASP A 64 7.15 -1.26 -7.69
CA ASP A 64 7.19 0.00 -8.42
C ASP A 64 5.83 0.25 -9.07
N PHE A 65 5.28 1.44 -8.84
CA PHE A 65 3.93 1.79 -9.24
C PHE A 65 3.93 2.89 -10.30
N ASN A 66 3.20 2.66 -11.38
CA ASN A 66 2.81 3.68 -12.33
C ASN A 66 1.37 3.42 -12.80
N PHE A 67 0.64 4.48 -13.15
CA PHE A 67 -0.66 4.32 -13.78
C PHE A 67 -0.49 3.84 -15.21
N ASP A 68 -1.21 2.78 -15.57
CA ASP A 68 -1.41 2.37 -16.94
C ASP A 68 -2.78 2.84 -17.43
N TRP A 69 -2.81 3.35 -18.64
CA TRP A 69 -4.01 3.84 -19.31
C TRP A 69 -4.49 2.89 -20.41
N GLN A 70 -3.72 1.84 -20.71
CA GLN A 70 -4.07 0.81 -21.67
C GLN A 70 -4.83 -0.32 -20.96
N GLY A 71 -5.95 -0.73 -21.56
CA GLY A 71 -6.69 -1.91 -21.13
C GLY A 71 -6.15 -3.18 -21.80
N LEU A 72 -7.04 -4.14 -22.05
CA LEU A 72 -6.70 -5.32 -22.82
C LEU A 72 -6.32 -4.94 -24.27
N LEU A 73 -5.10 -5.27 -24.67
CA LEU A 73 -4.63 -5.16 -26.05
C LEU A 73 -4.44 -6.57 -26.63
N THR A 74 -4.90 -6.77 -27.87
CA THR A 74 -4.69 -8.01 -28.61
C THR A 74 -3.90 -7.72 -29.88
N TRP A 75 -3.09 -8.68 -30.31
CA TRP A 75 -2.27 -8.60 -31.51
C TRP A 75 -2.66 -9.76 -32.43
N GLN A 76 -2.65 -9.52 -33.75
CA GLN A 76 -2.77 -10.57 -34.74
C GLN A 76 -1.53 -10.54 -35.64
N ALA A 77 -1.07 -11.73 -36.05
CA ALA A 77 0.05 -11.90 -36.96
C ALA A 77 -0.30 -11.43 -38.39
#